data_AF-A0A7S4KN86-F1
#
_entry.id   AF-A0A7S4KN86-F1
#
_cell.length_a   1.000
_cell.length_b   1.000
_cell.length_c   1.000
_cell.angle_alpha   90.00
_cell.angle_beta   90.00
_cell.angle_gamma   90.00
#
_symmetry.space_group_name_H-M   'P 1'
#
loop_
_entity.id
_entity.type
_entity.pdbx_description
1 polymer ?
#
loop_
_entity_poly.entity_id
_entity_poly.type
_entity_poly.pdbx_seq_one_letter_code
_entity_poly.pdbx_strand_id
1 'polypeptide(L)'
;GEEEEEEEEKEEHGDAVMEREGEDELVCFVSLENYTETPLGMGLRVRPRTARERYKHLIPTIDLIPDYISAESYDSGVRTTISNAPQAVLNREGPLEEDDIDEKDQQMFVKSSARSRINAWLPVYINKKHWKKVKHFAPPAFSIISSQFNDAFNPLLALRVCARLMCATTVAFLCPPEPSSPSSSSSSPVYFPEKFLQMYADVHRVLLAMAEDYPEIAQHAQEKLINFIKEPRERSRWNTPDLGDLIILLTVTERSDEVSFETLRLPYWVEAIRRSALHLGHFSPTLFATEEDLINGWLEAAPH
;
A
#
# COMPACT_ATOMS: atom_id res chain seq x y z
N GLY A 1 -44.50 8.77 14.51
CA GLY A 1 -45.75 8.15 14.05
C GLY A 1 -45.69 8.02 12.54
N GLU A 2 -46.66 8.55 11.81
CA GLU A 2 -46.60 8.59 10.33
C GLU A 2 -45.47 9.49 9.80
N GLU A 3 -45.11 10.56 10.51
CA GLU A 3 -43.99 11.44 10.11
C GLU A 3 -42.59 10.83 10.34
N GLU A 4 -42.44 9.85 11.24
CA GLU A 4 -41.16 9.17 11.47
C GLU A 4 -40.92 8.04 10.46
N GLU A 5 -41.98 7.34 10.04
CA GLU A 5 -41.89 6.31 8.98
C GLU A 5 -41.61 6.94 7.61
N GLU A 6 -42.14 8.14 7.32
CA GLU A 6 -41.82 8.85 6.06
C GLU A 6 -40.38 9.42 6.01
N GLU A 7 -39.74 9.66 7.16
CA GLU A 7 -38.33 10.09 7.21
C GLU A 7 -37.39 8.89 7.04
N GLU A 8 -37.66 7.74 7.67
CA GLU A 8 -36.88 6.50 7.47
C GLU A 8 -36.93 6.02 6.01
N GLU A 9 -38.10 6.05 5.35
CA GLU A 9 -38.21 5.63 3.94
C GLU A 9 -37.49 6.58 2.97
N LYS A 10 -37.38 7.88 3.30
CA LYS A 10 -36.65 8.86 2.48
C LYS A 10 -35.13 8.74 2.66
N GLU A 11 -34.66 8.41 3.86
CA GLU A 11 -33.23 8.12 4.10
C GLU A 11 -32.80 6.84 3.37
N GLU A 12 -33.58 5.75 3.45
CA GLU A 12 -33.26 4.51 2.71
C GLU A 12 -33.29 4.72 1.19
N HIS A 13 -34.20 5.55 0.67
CA HIS A 13 -34.27 5.82 -0.76
C HIS A 13 -33.14 6.73 -1.26
N GLY A 14 -32.68 7.68 -0.45
CA GLY A 14 -31.56 8.56 -0.78
C GLY A 14 -30.23 7.81 -0.86
N ASP A 15 -29.96 6.92 0.11
CA ASP A 15 -28.77 6.07 0.11
C ASP A 15 -28.76 5.11 -1.09
N ALA A 16 -29.92 4.53 -1.44
CA ALA A 16 -30.04 3.61 -2.57
C ALA A 16 -29.82 4.26 -3.96
N VAL A 17 -30.02 5.58 -4.10
CA VAL A 17 -29.80 6.29 -5.36
C VAL A 17 -28.34 6.72 -5.51
N MET A 18 -27.68 7.19 -4.44
CA MET A 18 -26.24 7.50 -4.49
C MET A 18 -25.37 6.24 -4.61
N GLU A 19 -25.78 5.10 -4.05
CA GLU A 19 -25.06 3.83 -4.29
C GLU A 19 -25.04 3.44 -5.77
N ARG A 20 -26.08 3.74 -6.56
CA ARG A 20 -26.18 3.30 -7.96
C ARG A 20 -25.27 4.04 -8.93
N GLU A 21 -25.01 5.33 -8.73
CA GLU A 21 -24.18 6.09 -9.67
C GLU A 21 -22.68 5.77 -9.51
N GLY A 22 -22.23 5.38 -8.31
CA GLY A 22 -20.83 4.95 -8.08
C GLY A 22 -20.53 3.49 -8.45
N GLU A 23 -21.55 2.62 -8.47
CA GLU A 23 -21.38 1.19 -8.76
C GLU A 23 -21.00 0.89 -10.21
N ASP A 24 -21.40 1.74 -11.17
CA ASP A 24 -21.08 1.57 -12.59
C ASP A 24 -19.65 2.05 -12.95
N GLU A 25 -18.93 2.70 -12.03
CA GLU A 25 -17.58 3.24 -12.31
C GLU A 25 -16.45 2.21 -12.13
N LEU A 26 -16.67 1.16 -11.33
CA LEU A 26 -15.64 0.15 -11.03
C LEU A 26 -15.61 -0.94 -12.09
N VAL A 27 -14.99 -0.61 -13.23
CA VAL A 27 -14.80 -1.51 -14.37
C VAL A 27 -13.34 -1.94 -14.52
N CYS A 28 -13.16 -3.15 -15.05
CA CYS A 28 -11.86 -3.64 -15.49
C CYS A 28 -11.33 -2.77 -16.64
N PHE A 29 -10.12 -2.25 -16.51
CA PHE A 29 -9.50 -1.43 -17.55
C PHE A 29 -9.34 -2.16 -18.90
N VAL A 30 -9.16 -3.49 -18.87
CA VAL A 30 -8.89 -4.30 -20.06
C VAL A 30 -10.18 -4.82 -20.70
N SER A 31 -11.04 -5.49 -19.93
CA SER A 31 -12.28 -6.10 -20.44
C SER A 31 -13.48 -5.16 -20.43
N LEU A 32 -13.41 -4.04 -19.70
CA LEU A 32 -14.52 -3.13 -19.40
C LEU A 32 -15.70 -3.76 -18.65
N GLU A 33 -15.55 -5.01 -18.21
CA GLU A 33 -16.52 -5.70 -17.35
C GLU A 33 -16.55 -5.06 -15.97
N ASN A 34 -17.75 -4.95 -15.40
CA ASN A 34 -17.92 -4.40 -14.06
C ASN A 34 -17.63 -5.45 -12.97
N TYR A 35 -17.52 -4.99 -11.73
CA TYR A 35 -17.23 -5.86 -10.59
C TYR A 35 -18.32 -6.92 -10.30
N THR A 36 -19.53 -6.75 -10.81
CA THR A 36 -20.60 -7.75 -10.62
C THR A 36 -20.38 -8.98 -11.49
N GLU A 37 -19.80 -8.78 -12.67
CA GLU A 37 -19.52 -9.79 -13.69
C GLU A 37 -18.20 -10.52 -13.42
N THR A 38 -17.16 -9.79 -13.02
CA THR A 38 -15.79 -10.31 -12.97
C THR A 38 -15.11 -10.08 -11.62
N PRO A 39 -14.22 -10.98 -11.15
CA PRO A 39 -13.42 -10.75 -9.96
C PRO A 39 -12.42 -9.61 -10.19
N LEU A 40 -12.83 -8.40 -9.80
CA LEU A 40 -12.01 -7.20 -9.89
C LEU A 40 -10.93 -7.14 -8.80
N GLY A 41 -9.78 -6.55 -9.14
CA GLY A 41 -8.71 -6.23 -8.21
C GLY A 41 -7.86 -5.06 -8.70
N MET A 42 -6.91 -4.64 -7.88
CA MET A 42 -6.00 -3.53 -8.12
C MET A 42 -4.74 -4.02 -8.83
N GLY A 43 -4.33 -3.29 -9.86
CA GLY A 43 -3.03 -3.49 -10.50
C GLY A 43 -1.90 -2.95 -9.64
N LEU A 44 -0.87 -3.77 -9.40
CA LEU A 44 0.31 -3.40 -8.63
C LEU A 44 1.58 -3.58 -9.44
N ARG A 45 2.59 -2.77 -9.14
CA ARG A 45 3.97 -2.96 -9.58
C ARG A 45 4.85 -3.32 -8.39
N VAL A 46 5.21 -4.58 -8.27
CA VAL A 46 6.13 -5.09 -7.28
C VAL A 46 7.54 -5.06 -7.86
N ARG A 47 8.45 -4.29 -7.25
CA ARG A 47 9.85 -4.22 -7.67
C ARG A 47 10.63 -5.42 -7.12
N PRO A 48 11.65 -5.93 -7.83
CA PRO A 48 12.57 -6.93 -7.27
C PRO A 48 13.14 -6.48 -5.93
N ARG A 49 13.26 -7.40 -4.96
CA ARG A 49 13.83 -7.06 -3.65
C ARG A 49 15.32 -6.72 -3.80
N THR A 50 15.68 -5.53 -3.35
CA THR A 50 17.09 -5.11 -3.18
C THR A 50 17.82 -6.05 -2.20
N ALA A 51 19.15 -6.11 -2.29
CA ALA A 51 19.96 -6.90 -1.35
C ALA A 51 19.70 -6.50 0.11
N ARG A 52 19.50 -5.21 0.35
CA ARG A 52 19.16 -4.65 1.66
C ARG A 52 17.79 -5.14 2.17
N GLU A 53 16.76 -5.13 1.33
CA GLU A 53 15.44 -5.63 1.71
C GLU A 53 15.49 -7.11 2.05
N ARG A 54 16.20 -7.92 1.25
CA ARG A 54 16.41 -9.35 1.54
C ARG A 54 17.12 -9.58 2.87
N TYR A 55 18.22 -8.87 3.10
CA TYR A 55 19.00 -8.99 4.34
C TYR A 55 18.19 -8.60 5.59
N LYS A 56 17.32 -7.60 5.48
CA LYS A 56 16.47 -7.13 6.58
C LYS A 56 15.09 -7.77 6.63
N HIS A 57 14.83 -8.76 5.78
CA HIS A 57 13.50 -9.39 5.64
C HIS A 57 12.36 -8.39 5.41
N LEU A 58 12.65 -7.29 4.70
CA LEU A 58 11.64 -6.32 4.29
C LEU A 58 10.88 -6.84 3.06
N ILE A 59 9.62 -6.44 2.96
CA ILE A 59 8.84 -6.65 1.74
C ILE A 59 9.40 -5.76 0.62
N PRO A 60 9.22 -6.16 -0.66
CA PRO A 60 9.65 -5.34 -1.79
C PRO A 60 8.95 -3.98 -1.77
N THR A 61 9.52 -3.05 -2.51
CA THR A 61 8.81 -1.82 -2.86
C THR A 61 7.64 -2.15 -3.81
N ILE A 62 6.46 -1.64 -3.48
CA ILE A 62 5.21 -1.90 -4.21
C ILE A 62 4.60 -0.55 -4.58
N ASP A 63 4.34 -0.35 -5.87
CA ASP A 63 3.68 0.84 -6.38
C ASP A 63 2.24 0.51 -6.80
N LEU A 64 1.29 1.35 -6.39
CA LEU A 64 -0.11 1.26 -6.80
C LEU A 64 -0.26 1.81 -8.22
N ILE A 65 -0.92 1.06 -9.10
CA ILE A 65 -1.19 1.49 -10.47
C ILE A 65 -2.68 1.85 -10.57
N PRO A 66 -3.06 3.03 -11.09
CA PRO A 66 -4.43 3.53 -11.00
C PRO A 66 -5.37 2.84 -12.00
N ASP A 67 -5.40 1.51 -12.01
CA ASP A 67 -6.24 0.67 -12.85
C ASP A 67 -6.75 -0.52 -12.06
N TYR A 68 -8.07 -0.72 -12.15
CA TYR A 68 -8.69 -1.97 -11.75
C TYR A 68 -8.57 -2.96 -12.90
N ILE A 69 -8.28 -4.21 -12.58
CA ILE A 69 -8.06 -5.29 -13.54
C ILE A 69 -8.80 -6.52 -13.04
N SER A 70 -9.47 -7.24 -13.93
CA SER A 70 -10.06 -8.54 -13.59
C SER A 70 -8.98 -9.61 -13.45
N ALA A 71 -9.19 -10.59 -12.57
CA ALA A 71 -8.24 -11.69 -12.39
C ALA A 71 -7.92 -12.40 -13.74
N GLU A 72 -8.92 -12.58 -14.60
CA GLU A 72 -8.74 -13.17 -15.93
C GLU A 72 -7.88 -12.30 -16.86
N SER A 73 -8.13 -10.98 -16.89
CA SER A 73 -7.32 -10.06 -17.69
C SER A 73 -5.87 -10.03 -17.23
N TYR A 74 -5.65 -10.10 -15.92
CA TYR A 74 -4.32 -10.19 -15.34
C TYR A 74 -3.61 -11.49 -15.76
N ASP A 75 -4.24 -12.65 -15.56
CA ASP A 75 -3.68 -13.96 -15.92
C ASP A 75 -3.40 -14.08 -17.41
N SER A 76 -4.32 -13.60 -18.26
CA SER A 76 -4.17 -13.60 -19.72
C SER A 76 -3.00 -12.71 -20.17
N GLY A 77 -2.87 -11.52 -19.58
CA GLY A 77 -1.77 -10.60 -19.87
C GLY A 77 -0.41 -11.16 -19.43
N VAL A 78 -0.33 -11.75 -18.24
CA VAL A 78 0.88 -12.43 -17.75
C VAL A 78 1.25 -13.59 -18.68
N ARG A 79 0.32 -14.49 -19.02
CA ARG A 79 0.55 -15.64 -19.92
C ARG A 79 1.03 -15.22 -21.30
N THR A 80 0.39 -14.21 -21.89
CA THR A 80 0.76 -13.70 -23.22
C THR A 80 2.19 -13.18 -23.23
N THR A 81 2.63 -12.54 -22.14
CA THR A 81 4.01 -12.06 -22.05
C THR A 81 5.01 -13.22 -21.91
N ILE A 82 4.66 -14.26 -21.14
CA ILE A 82 5.47 -15.49 -21.03
C ILE A 82 5.60 -16.21 -22.37
N SER A 83 4.49 -16.36 -23.13
CA SER A 83 4.51 -17.07 -24.41
C SER A 83 5.31 -16.34 -25.50
N ASN A 84 5.40 -15.01 -25.42
CA ASN A 84 6.15 -14.18 -26.37
C ASN A 84 7.60 -13.92 -25.95
N ALA A 85 8.03 -14.39 -24.77
CA ALA A 85 9.40 -14.26 -24.31
C ALA A 85 10.36 -15.04 -25.24
N PRO A 86 11.40 -14.41 -25.83
CA PRO A 86 12.33 -15.09 -26.70
C PRO A 86 13.01 -16.26 -25.98
N GLN A 87 13.01 -17.47 -26.56
CA GLN A 87 13.66 -18.67 -25.99
C GLN A 87 15.15 -18.44 -25.60
N ALA A 88 15.82 -17.47 -26.22
CA ALA A 88 17.19 -17.09 -25.90
C ALA A 88 17.39 -16.55 -24.46
N VAL A 89 16.33 -16.06 -23.81
CA VAL A 89 16.40 -15.56 -22.42
C VAL A 89 16.40 -16.70 -21.41
N LEU A 90 15.71 -17.81 -21.70
CA LEU A 90 15.58 -18.96 -20.79
C LEU A 90 16.85 -19.82 -20.69
N ASN A 91 17.76 -19.73 -21.67
CA ASN A 91 18.92 -20.63 -21.78
C ASN A 91 20.28 -19.98 -21.42
N ARG A 92 20.31 -18.78 -20.84
CA ARG A 92 21.58 -18.08 -20.54
C ARG A 92 22.01 -18.33 -19.10
N GLU A 93 22.73 -19.42 -18.87
CA GLU A 93 23.45 -19.72 -17.63
C GLU A 93 24.73 -18.86 -17.52
N GLY A 94 24.59 -17.61 -17.11
CA GLY A 94 25.75 -16.74 -16.86
C GLY A 94 25.43 -15.68 -15.81
N PRO A 95 26.41 -15.24 -15.00
CA PRO A 95 26.22 -14.16 -14.05
C PRO A 95 25.81 -12.89 -14.80
N LEU A 96 24.69 -12.30 -14.41
CA LEU A 96 24.14 -11.08 -14.99
C LEU A 96 24.91 -9.89 -14.44
N GLU A 97 25.40 -9.01 -15.32
CA GLU A 97 25.91 -7.70 -14.95
C GLU A 97 24.73 -6.80 -14.52
N GLU A 98 24.92 -5.96 -13.50
CA GLU A 98 23.83 -5.18 -12.86
C GLU A 98 23.10 -4.23 -13.82
N ASP A 99 23.74 -3.80 -14.91
CA ASP A 99 23.17 -2.87 -15.89
C ASP A 99 22.22 -3.55 -16.92
N ASP A 100 22.24 -4.89 -17.03
CA ASP A 100 21.39 -5.66 -17.96
C ASP A 100 20.06 -6.13 -17.31
N ILE A 101 19.87 -5.90 -16.01
CA ILE A 101 18.71 -6.38 -15.25
C ILE A 101 17.43 -5.66 -15.69
N ASP A 102 17.54 -4.38 -16.07
CA ASP A 102 16.40 -3.54 -16.46
C ASP A 102 15.74 -3.97 -17.78
N GLU A 103 16.42 -4.76 -18.64
CA GLU A 103 15.87 -5.25 -19.91
C GLU A 103 15.22 -6.64 -19.84
N LYS A 104 15.60 -7.50 -18.89
CA LYS A 104 15.04 -8.87 -18.78
C LYS A 104 13.82 -8.96 -17.88
N ASP A 105 13.69 -8.09 -16.88
CA ASP A 105 12.47 -7.97 -16.08
C ASP A 105 11.30 -7.34 -16.87
N GLN A 106 11.50 -7.05 -18.16
CA GLN A 106 10.51 -6.47 -19.07
C GLN A 106 9.50 -7.49 -19.65
N GLN A 107 9.41 -8.73 -19.15
CA GLN A 107 8.68 -9.80 -19.84
C GLN A 107 7.52 -10.44 -19.07
N MET A 108 7.06 -9.85 -17.96
CA MET A 108 5.78 -10.27 -17.33
C MET A 108 5.01 -9.05 -16.81
N PHE A 109 4.30 -8.34 -17.69
CA PHE A 109 3.44 -7.26 -17.24
C PHE A 109 2.21 -7.03 -18.12
N VAL A 110 1.13 -6.62 -17.48
CA VAL A 110 -0.02 -5.99 -18.13
C VAL A 110 0.27 -4.50 -18.30
N LYS A 111 -0.02 -3.92 -19.47
CA LYS A 111 0.12 -2.49 -19.71
C LYS A 111 -1.07 -1.74 -19.11
N SER A 112 -0.77 -0.75 -18.28
CA SER A 112 -1.74 0.16 -17.67
C SER A 112 -2.08 1.35 -18.58
N SER A 113 -3.21 2.00 -18.31
CA SER A 113 -3.61 3.30 -18.87
C SER A 113 -2.53 4.38 -18.69
N ALA A 114 -1.85 4.38 -17.54
CA ALA A 114 -0.76 5.29 -17.21
C ALA A 114 0.58 4.90 -17.86
N ARG A 115 0.57 3.96 -18.82
CA ARG A 115 1.76 3.33 -19.43
C ARG A 115 2.69 2.66 -18.40
N SER A 116 2.19 2.45 -17.18
CA SER A 116 2.89 1.68 -16.17
C SER A 116 2.75 0.18 -16.44
N ARG A 117 3.54 -0.60 -15.70
CA ARG A 117 3.60 -2.06 -15.82
C ARG A 117 3.00 -2.68 -14.57
N ILE A 118 2.05 -3.58 -14.76
CA ILE A 118 1.40 -4.33 -13.69
C ILE A 118 1.92 -5.75 -13.70
N ASN A 119 2.59 -6.18 -12.63
CA ASN A 119 3.16 -7.52 -12.47
C ASN A 119 2.67 -8.22 -11.19
N ALA A 120 1.71 -7.61 -10.50
CA ALA A 120 1.00 -8.20 -9.39
C ALA A 120 -0.45 -7.70 -9.38
N TRP A 121 -1.32 -8.48 -8.76
CA TRP A 121 -2.74 -8.22 -8.66
C TRP A 121 -3.19 -8.50 -7.24
N LEU A 122 -4.05 -7.62 -6.70
CA LEU A 122 -4.61 -7.75 -5.36
C LEU A 122 -6.13 -7.58 -5.44
N PRO A 123 -6.96 -8.52 -4.92
CA PRO A 123 -8.41 -8.38 -4.98
C PRO A 123 -8.84 -7.13 -4.21
N VAL A 124 -9.88 -6.45 -4.70
CA VAL A 124 -10.48 -5.30 -4.02
C VAL A 124 -11.69 -5.73 -3.19
N TYR A 125 -11.92 -5.10 -2.05
CA TYR A 125 -13.18 -5.20 -1.33
C TYR A 125 -14.08 -4.04 -1.78
N ILE A 126 -15.11 -4.34 -2.57
CA ILE A 126 -16.13 -3.37 -2.97
C ILE A 126 -17.32 -3.45 -2.02
N ASN A 127 -17.89 -4.66 -1.90
CA ASN A 127 -18.96 -4.97 -0.96
C ASN A 127 -18.89 -6.44 -0.52
N LYS A 128 -19.71 -6.83 0.47
CA LYS A 128 -19.75 -8.19 1.02
C LYS A 128 -20.00 -9.27 -0.04
N LYS A 129 -20.84 -8.99 -1.04
CA LYS A 129 -21.18 -9.95 -2.12
C LYS A 129 -19.98 -10.17 -3.05
N HIS A 130 -19.30 -9.10 -3.44
CA HIS A 130 -18.07 -9.16 -4.23
C HIS A 130 -16.92 -9.80 -3.45
N TRP A 131 -16.71 -9.44 -2.18
CA TRP A 131 -15.66 -10.02 -1.34
C TRP A 131 -15.81 -11.54 -1.21
N LYS A 132 -17.02 -12.06 -1.03
CA LYS A 132 -17.27 -13.52 -1.03
C LYS A 132 -16.80 -14.21 -2.32
N LYS A 133 -16.88 -13.52 -3.47
CA LYS A 133 -16.38 -14.04 -4.74
C LYS A 133 -14.85 -13.97 -4.81
N VAL A 134 -14.22 -12.88 -4.36
CA VAL A 134 -12.78 -12.64 -4.59
C VAL A 134 -11.85 -13.01 -3.42
N LYS A 135 -12.38 -13.20 -2.21
CA LYS A 135 -11.61 -13.44 -0.98
C LYS A 135 -10.60 -14.58 -1.11
N HIS A 136 -10.95 -15.64 -1.82
CA HIS A 136 -10.08 -16.81 -1.98
C HIS A 136 -8.79 -16.51 -2.79
N PHE A 137 -8.76 -15.41 -3.55
CA PHE A 137 -7.55 -14.95 -4.23
C PHE A 137 -6.62 -14.14 -3.32
N ALA A 138 -7.10 -13.62 -2.17
CA ALA A 138 -6.32 -12.72 -1.33
C ALA A 138 -5.10 -13.40 -0.68
N PRO A 139 -5.21 -14.60 -0.05
CA PRO A 139 -4.07 -15.29 0.52
C PRO A 139 -2.89 -15.52 -0.45
N PRO A 140 -3.07 -16.13 -1.63
CA PRO A 140 -1.96 -16.31 -2.57
C PRO A 140 -1.44 -14.99 -3.13
N ALA A 141 -2.30 -13.98 -3.35
CA ALA A 141 -1.85 -12.66 -3.79
C ALA A 141 -0.86 -12.03 -2.79
N PHE A 142 -1.18 -12.04 -1.49
CA PHE A 142 -0.29 -11.52 -0.45
C PHE A 142 1.03 -12.30 -0.33
N SER A 143 0.98 -13.64 -0.46
CA SER A 143 2.19 -14.46 -0.51
C SER A 143 3.10 -14.03 -1.67
N ILE A 144 2.55 -13.99 -2.89
CA ILE A 144 3.30 -13.65 -4.10
C ILE A 144 3.85 -12.23 -4.05
N ILE A 145 3.03 -11.24 -3.65
CA ILE A 145 3.46 -9.85 -3.55
C ILE A 145 4.60 -9.70 -2.55
N SER A 146 4.47 -10.35 -1.39
CA SER A 146 5.45 -10.19 -0.33
C SER A 146 6.74 -10.95 -0.64
N SER A 147 6.68 -12.26 -0.93
CA SER A 147 7.88 -13.10 -1.05
C SER A 147 8.44 -13.18 -2.46
N GLN A 148 7.67 -12.78 -3.47
CA GLN A 148 7.95 -12.98 -4.90
C GLN A 148 7.91 -14.45 -5.32
N PHE A 149 7.39 -15.32 -4.44
CA PHE A 149 7.22 -16.75 -4.65
C PHE A 149 5.82 -17.19 -4.20
N ASN A 150 5.39 -18.38 -4.61
CA ASN A 150 4.13 -18.96 -4.17
C ASN A 150 4.29 -19.67 -2.82
N ASP A 151 4.67 -18.92 -1.79
CA ASP A 151 4.85 -19.44 -0.44
C ASP A 151 3.51 -19.64 0.29
N ALA A 152 3.55 -20.44 1.37
CA ALA A 152 2.42 -20.60 2.26
C ALA A 152 1.98 -19.23 2.82
N PHE A 153 0.67 -18.98 2.78
CA PHE A 153 0.10 -17.74 3.26
C PHE A 153 0.31 -17.57 4.77
N ASN A 154 0.82 -16.40 5.14
CA ASN A 154 0.88 -15.91 6.52
C ASN A 154 0.06 -14.63 6.60
N PRO A 155 -0.97 -14.55 7.46
CA PRO A 155 -1.83 -13.37 7.60
C PRO A 155 -1.09 -12.05 7.87
N LEU A 156 0.05 -12.10 8.56
CA LEU A 156 0.88 -10.92 8.80
C LEU A 156 1.47 -10.32 7.52
N LEU A 157 1.49 -11.06 6.41
CA LEU A 157 1.85 -10.54 5.10
C LEU A 157 0.80 -9.56 4.58
N ALA A 158 -0.49 -9.79 4.86
CA ALA A 158 -1.55 -8.86 4.48
C ALA A 158 -1.36 -7.51 5.18
N LEU A 159 -1.09 -7.52 6.49
CA LEU A 159 -0.78 -6.33 7.26
C LEU A 159 0.41 -5.55 6.67
N ARG A 160 1.53 -6.25 6.41
CA ARG A 160 2.75 -5.63 5.89
C ARG A 160 2.55 -5.05 4.50
N VAL A 161 1.93 -5.80 3.60
CA VAL A 161 1.70 -5.37 2.20
C VAL A 161 0.76 -4.17 2.16
N CYS A 162 -0.37 -4.21 2.86
CA CYS A 162 -1.32 -3.10 2.87
C CYS A 162 -0.73 -1.86 3.55
N ALA A 163 -0.06 -2.00 4.70
CA ALA A 163 0.59 -0.86 5.37
C ALA A 163 1.63 -0.18 4.48
N ARG A 164 2.45 -0.98 3.79
CA ARG A 164 3.46 -0.44 2.87
C ARG A 164 2.86 0.22 1.65
N LEU A 165 1.82 -0.37 1.05
CA LEU A 165 1.08 0.22 -0.07
C LEU A 165 0.49 1.57 0.31
N MET A 166 -0.19 1.64 1.46
CA MET A 166 -0.78 2.87 1.97
C MET A 166 0.29 3.91 2.27
N CYS A 167 1.38 3.55 2.95
CA CYS A 167 2.50 4.48 3.20
C CYS A 167 3.13 5.01 1.93
N ALA A 168 3.46 4.13 0.98
CA ALA A 168 4.06 4.53 -0.28
C ALA A 168 3.15 5.47 -1.07
N THR A 169 1.84 5.21 -1.05
CA THR A 169 0.82 6.06 -1.70
C THR A 169 0.71 7.42 -1.01
N THR A 170 0.69 7.47 0.33
CA THR A 170 0.69 8.73 1.10
C THR A 170 1.95 9.56 0.83
N VAL A 171 3.13 8.93 0.79
CA VAL A 171 4.37 9.63 0.44
C VAL A 171 4.33 10.16 -0.98
N ALA A 172 3.79 9.39 -1.94
CA ALA A 172 3.61 9.86 -3.30
C ALA A 172 2.72 11.12 -3.34
N PHE A 173 1.61 11.16 -2.59
CA PHE A 173 0.75 12.35 -2.51
C PHE A 173 1.45 13.58 -1.95
N LEU A 174 2.29 13.42 -0.92
CA LEU A 174 2.95 14.52 -0.23
C LEU A 174 4.22 15.00 -0.93
N CYS A 175 4.89 14.12 -1.67
CA CYS A 175 6.14 14.39 -2.35
C CYS A 175 6.01 14.03 -3.83
N PRO A 176 5.22 14.81 -4.61
CA PRO A 176 5.13 14.58 -6.04
C PRO A 176 6.54 14.65 -6.67
N PRO A 177 6.86 13.78 -7.63
CA PRO A 177 8.16 13.79 -8.27
C PRO A 177 8.44 15.18 -8.87
N GLU A 178 9.58 15.76 -8.50
CA GLU A 178 10.11 16.97 -9.10
C GLU A 178 10.15 16.80 -10.64
N PRO A 179 9.72 17.78 -11.44
CA PRO A 179 9.77 17.74 -12.91
C PRO A 179 11.22 17.86 -13.38
N SER A 180 12.03 16.84 -13.09
CA SER A 180 13.48 16.83 -13.23
C SER A 180 13.89 16.25 -14.59
N SER A 181 13.38 16.86 -15.66
CA SER A 181 14.10 16.96 -16.94
C SER A 181 13.38 17.89 -17.92
N PRO A 182 14.01 18.98 -18.40
CA PRO A 182 13.46 19.89 -19.40
C PRO A 182 13.32 19.26 -20.82
N SER A 183 13.62 17.97 -20.99
CA SER A 183 13.40 17.23 -22.25
C SER A 183 12.05 16.51 -22.34
N SER A 184 11.24 16.49 -21.28
CA SER A 184 9.87 15.98 -21.32
C SER A 184 8.88 17.14 -21.30
N SER A 185 8.38 17.50 -22.49
CA SER A 185 7.49 18.65 -22.77
C SER A 185 6.05 18.51 -22.24
N SER A 186 5.86 18.02 -21.02
CA SER A 186 4.55 17.95 -20.37
C SER A 186 4.66 18.42 -18.92
N SER A 187 4.79 19.74 -18.74
CA SER A 187 4.61 20.42 -17.46
C SER A 187 3.13 20.50 -17.09
N SER A 188 2.49 19.35 -16.94
CA SER A 188 1.20 19.28 -16.26
C SER A 188 1.48 19.14 -14.77
N PRO A 189 0.71 19.82 -13.89
CA PRO A 189 0.75 19.52 -12.45
C PRO A 189 0.60 18.00 -12.28
N VAL A 190 1.26 17.42 -11.26
CA VAL A 190 1.04 16.04 -10.86
C VAL A 190 -0.42 15.93 -10.39
N TYR A 191 -1.31 15.78 -11.36
CA TYR A 191 -2.71 15.52 -11.15
C TYR A 191 -2.74 14.12 -10.59
N PHE A 192 -2.88 14.02 -9.26
CA PHE A 192 -3.22 12.75 -8.66
C PHE A 192 -4.65 12.45 -9.06
N PRO A 193 -4.88 11.43 -9.91
CA PRO A 193 -6.23 11.01 -10.22
C PRO A 193 -6.97 10.70 -8.91
N GLU A 194 -8.20 11.16 -8.79
CA GLU A 194 -9.17 10.77 -7.75
C GLU A 194 -9.17 9.24 -7.52
N LYS A 195 -8.93 8.49 -8.60
CA LYS A 195 -8.73 7.04 -8.61
C LYS A 195 -7.64 6.53 -7.65
N PHE A 196 -6.55 7.26 -7.42
CA PHE A 196 -5.54 6.85 -6.42
C PHE A 196 -6.07 6.96 -5.00
N LEU A 197 -6.85 8.01 -4.70
CA LEU A 197 -7.47 8.15 -3.38
C LEU A 197 -8.50 7.03 -3.16
N GLN A 198 -9.29 6.72 -4.19
CA GLN A 198 -10.22 5.59 -4.16
C GLN A 198 -9.47 4.27 -3.92
N MET A 199 -8.41 4.00 -4.67
CA MET A 199 -7.63 2.77 -4.49
C MET A 199 -6.88 2.73 -3.15
N TYR A 200 -6.46 3.86 -2.60
CA TYR A 200 -5.94 3.94 -1.23
C TYR A 200 -6.98 3.49 -0.21
N ALA A 201 -8.21 3.98 -0.34
CA ALA A 201 -9.33 3.54 0.49
C ALA A 201 -9.65 2.04 0.28
N ASP A 202 -9.52 1.54 -0.94
CA ASP A 202 -9.74 0.13 -1.26
C ASP A 202 -8.67 -0.79 -0.64
N VAL A 203 -7.40 -0.40 -0.64
CA VAL A 203 -6.34 -1.12 0.09
C VAL A 203 -6.68 -1.19 1.58
N HIS A 204 -7.18 -0.09 2.16
CA HIS A 204 -7.62 -0.07 3.55
C HIS A 204 -8.80 -1.00 3.81
N ARG A 205 -9.84 -0.99 2.94
CA ARG A 205 -10.99 -1.90 3.05
C ARG A 205 -10.56 -3.37 2.98
N VAL A 206 -9.64 -3.71 2.06
CA VAL A 206 -9.07 -5.05 1.98
C VAL A 206 -8.34 -5.42 3.27
N LEU A 207 -7.55 -4.50 3.84
CA LEU A 207 -6.87 -4.73 5.11
C LEU A 207 -7.86 -5.00 6.26
N LEU A 208 -8.93 -4.21 6.36
CA LEU A 208 -9.98 -4.42 7.36
C LEU A 208 -10.69 -5.77 7.17
N ALA A 209 -11.06 -6.12 5.94
CA ALA A 209 -11.68 -7.40 5.63
C ALA A 209 -10.76 -8.59 5.96
N MET A 210 -9.45 -8.45 5.70
CA MET A 210 -8.46 -9.45 6.10
C MET A 210 -8.31 -9.53 7.62
N ALA A 211 -8.37 -8.41 8.35
CA ALA A 211 -8.31 -8.42 9.81
C ALA A 211 -9.55 -9.05 10.46
N GLU A 212 -10.73 -8.88 9.84
CA GLU A 212 -11.96 -9.59 10.24
C GLU A 212 -11.82 -11.11 10.02
N ASP A 213 -11.23 -11.50 8.90
CA ASP A 213 -11.03 -12.91 8.53
C ASP A 213 -9.88 -13.59 9.30
N TYR A 214 -8.89 -12.81 9.74
CA TYR A 214 -7.67 -13.26 10.42
C TYR A 214 -7.36 -12.33 11.62
N PRO A 215 -7.99 -12.55 12.79
CA PRO A 215 -7.87 -11.69 13.97
C PRO A 215 -6.43 -11.48 14.47
N GLU A 216 -5.52 -12.41 14.16
CA GLU A 216 -4.09 -12.27 14.45
C GLU A 216 -3.45 -11.03 13.82
N ILE A 217 -4.03 -10.48 12.73
CA ILE A 217 -3.59 -9.24 12.11
C ILE A 217 -3.77 -8.07 13.08
N ALA A 218 -4.97 -7.91 13.64
CA ALA A 218 -5.28 -6.84 14.58
C ALA A 218 -4.49 -7.02 15.90
N GLN A 219 -4.37 -8.25 16.39
CA GLN A 219 -3.57 -8.56 17.58
C GLN A 219 -2.10 -8.18 17.39
N HIS A 220 -1.50 -8.57 16.26
CA HIS A 220 -0.10 -8.24 15.97
C HIS A 220 0.12 -6.73 15.79
N ALA A 221 -0.83 -6.03 15.14
CA ALA A 221 -0.79 -4.58 15.01
C ALA A 221 -0.81 -3.90 16.40
N GLN A 222 -1.69 -4.35 17.29
CA GLN A 222 -1.82 -3.85 18.65
C GLN A 222 -0.56 -4.09 19.47
N GLU A 223 -0.03 -5.32 19.47
CA GLU A 223 1.23 -5.66 20.14
C GLU A 223 2.38 -4.78 19.63
N LYS A 224 2.47 -4.56 18.32
CA LYS A 224 3.53 -3.75 17.73
C LYS A 224 3.45 -2.30 18.17
N LEU A 225 2.24 -1.73 18.23
CA LEU A 225 2.01 -0.37 18.72
C LEU A 225 2.33 -0.24 20.20
N ILE A 226 1.87 -1.16 21.04
CA ILE A 226 2.18 -1.18 22.49
C ILE A 226 3.69 -1.23 22.70
N ASN A 227 4.38 -2.11 21.98
CA ASN A 227 5.82 -2.27 22.04
C ASN A 227 6.55 -0.99 21.62
N PHE A 228 6.14 -0.35 20.52
CA PHE A 228 6.71 0.92 20.07
C PHE A 228 6.52 2.06 21.10
N ILE A 229 5.32 2.14 21.69
CA ILE A 229 4.97 3.15 22.70
C ILE A 229 5.80 2.95 23.97
N LYS A 230 5.81 1.73 24.54
CA LYS A 230 6.39 1.44 25.85
C LYS A 230 7.92 1.27 25.81
N GLU A 231 8.48 0.73 24.73
CA GLU A 231 9.87 0.29 24.68
C GLU A 231 10.71 1.09 23.67
N PRO A 232 11.64 1.96 24.11
CA PRO A 232 12.49 2.75 23.20
C PRO A 232 13.28 1.90 22.19
N ARG A 233 13.69 0.67 22.55
CA ARG A 233 14.41 -0.25 21.63
C ARG A 233 13.57 -0.67 20.43
N GLU A 234 12.25 -0.72 20.57
CA GLU A 234 11.30 -1.09 19.51
C GLU A 234 11.14 0.03 18.48
N ARG A 235 11.56 1.25 18.82
CA ARG A 235 11.53 2.42 17.93
C ARG A 235 12.68 2.46 16.93
N SER A 236 13.70 1.60 17.09
CA SER A 236 14.86 1.57 16.19
C SER A 236 14.47 1.20 14.75
N ARG A 237 15.28 1.61 13.75
CA ARG A 237 15.11 1.21 12.33
C ARG A 237 15.25 -0.31 12.08
N TRP A 238 15.70 -1.06 13.07
CA TRP A 238 15.77 -2.52 12.99
C TRP A 238 14.40 -3.13 13.32
N ASN A 239 13.80 -2.71 14.44
CA ASN A 239 12.52 -3.24 14.90
C ASN A 239 11.32 -2.58 14.21
N THR A 240 11.42 -1.29 13.88
CA THR A 240 10.38 -0.53 13.18
C THR A 240 11.00 0.20 11.99
N PRO A 241 11.24 -0.50 10.87
CA PRO A 241 11.97 0.06 9.73
C PRO A 241 11.30 1.29 9.12
N ASP A 242 9.97 1.29 9.02
CA ASP A 242 9.15 2.39 8.51
C ASP A 242 8.22 2.88 9.63
N LEU A 243 8.21 4.19 9.88
CA LEU A 243 7.30 4.77 10.88
C LEU A 243 5.89 4.92 10.31
N GLY A 244 5.75 5.12 9.00
CA GLY A 244 4.44 5.29 8.36
C GLY A 244 3.52 4.12 8.65
N ASP A 245 4.09 2.89 8.69
CA ASP A 245 3.33 1.66 8.94
C ASP A 245 2.52 1.75 10.24
N LEU A 246 3.05 2.40 11.28
CA LEU A 246 2.39 2.53 12.58
C LEU A 246 1.05 3.27 12.50
N ILE A 247 0.93 4.25 11.60
CA ILE A 247 -0.33 4.99 11.41
C ILE A 247 -1.38 4.08 10.80
N ILE A 248 -0.98 3.18 9.90
CA ILE A 248 -1.88 2.17 9.33
C ILE A 248 -2.23 1.12 10.38
N LEU A 249 -1.28 0.72 11.24
CA LEU A 249 -1.57 -0.22 12.33
C LEU A 249 -2.69 0.31 13.23
N LEU A 250 -2.72 1.62 13.51
CA LEU A 250 -3.79 2.22 14.33
C LEU A 250 -5.18 2.04 13.74
N THR A 251 -5.32 1.92 12.41
CA THR A 251 -6.64 1.84 11.76
C THR A 251 -7.25 0.44 11.81
N VAL A 252 -6.45 -0.58 12.11
CA VAL A 252 -6.90 -1.98 12.25
C VAL A 252 -6.99 -2.44 13.69
N THR A 253 -6.50 -1.66 14.64
CA THR A 253 -6.59 -1.96 16.07
C THR A 253 -7.83 -1.37 16.69
N GLU A 254 -8.43 -2.09 17.63
CA GLU A 254 -9.47 -1.54 18.47
C GLU A 254 -8.92 -0.39 19.33
N ARG A 255 -9.69 0.69 19.45
CA ARG A 255 -9.33 1.82 20.29
C ARG A 255 -9.30 1.39 21.74
N SER A 256 -8.16 1.59 22.40
CA SER A 256 -7.99 1.31 23.82
C SER A 256 -7.22 2.46 24.49
N ASP A 257 -7.25 2.49 25.82
CA ASP A 257 -6.46 3.47 26.59
C ASP A 257 -4.95 3.26 26.39
N GLU A 258 -4.53 2.04 26.08
CA GLU A 258 -3.12 1.72 25.82
C GLU A 258 -2.69 2.12 24.40
N VAL A 259 -3.58 1.96 23.42
CA VAL A 259 -3.30 2.20 21.99
C VAL A 259 -4.29 3.21 21.43
N SER A 260 -3.79 4.42 21.24
CA SER A 260 -4.48 5.51 20.56
C SER A 260 -3.47 6.41 19.86
N PHE A 261 -3.96 7.29 18.98
CA PHE A 261 -3.09 8.32 18.40
C PHE A 261 -2.45 9.20 19.48
N GLU A 262 -3.17 9.50 20.56
CA GLU A 262 -2.66 10.32 21.66
C GLU A 262 -1.51 9.66 22.42
N THR A 263 -1.54 8.34 22.61
CA THR A 263 -0.44 7.61 23.24
C THR A 263 0.73 7.38 22.27
N LEU A 264 0.45 7.30 20.96
CA LEU A 264 1.47 7.13 19.93
C LEU A 264 2.22 8.42 19.57
N ARG A 265 1.54 9.58 19.57
CA ARG A 265 2.04 10.81 18.93
C ARG A 265 3.42 11.24 19.40
N LEU A 266 3.69 11.22 20.72
CA LEU A 266 4.95 11.69 21.27
C LEU A 266 6.11 10.72 20.92
N PRO A 267 6.02 9.41 21.24
CA PRO A 267 7.00 8.41 20.77
C PRO A 267 7.27 8.48 19.26
N TYR A 268 6.22 8.67 18.47
CA TYR A 268 6.31 8.75 17.01
C TYR A 268 7.09 9.99 16.57
N TRP A 269 6.71 11.18 17.03
CA TRP A 269 7.34 12.44 16.62
C TRP A 269 8.80 12.51 17.03
N VAL A 270 9.11 12.09 18.25
CA VAL A 270 10.48 12.03 18.76
C VAL A 270 11.35 11.15 17.85
N GLU A 271 10.85 9.97 17.46
CA GLU A 271 11.60 9.08 16.57
C GLU A 271 11.65 9.60 15.13
N ALA A 272 10.58 10.22 14.63
CA ALA A 272 10.55 10.86 13.32
C ALA A 272 11.62 11.96 13.21
N ILE A 273 11.70 12.84 14.21
CA ILE A 273 12.73 13.89 14.31
C ILE A 273 14.13 13.27 14.33
N ARG A 274 14.36 12.23 15.15
CA ARG A 274 15.66 11.54 15.20
C ARG A 274 16.07 10.97 13.85
N ARG A 275 15.12 10.40 13.09
CA ARG A 275 15.39 9.84 11.77
C ARG A 275 15.63 10.91 10.71
N SER A 276 14.95 12.06 10.81
CA SER A 276 15.08 13.19 9.88
C SER A 276 16.33 14.02 10.15
N ALA A 277 16.76 14.14 11.40
CA ALA A 277 17.97 14.85 11.82
C ALA A 277 19.23 14.43 11.07
N LEU A 278 19.34 13.15 10.72
CA LEU A 278 20.46 12.62 9.93
C LEU A 278 20.63 13.32 8.57
N HIS A 279 19.57 13.94 8.05
CA HIS A 279 19.59 14.67 6.79
C HIS A 279 19.94 16.16 6.94
N LEU A 280 19.81 16.74 8.15
CA LEU A 280 20.03 18.18 8.37
C LEU A 280 21.48 18.55 8.70
N GLY A 281 22.37 17.58 8.96
CA GLY A 281 23.83 17.76 9.15
C GLY A 281 24.27 18.51 10.41
N HIS A 282 23.55 19.55 10.83
CA HIS A 282 23.85 20.42 11.97
C HIS A 282 22.97 20.16 13.20
N PHE A 283 21.92 19.33 13.06
CA PHE A 283 21.02 18.99 14.16
C PHE A 283 21.41 17.65 14.79
N SER A 284 21.78 17.65 16.08
CA SER A 284 22.16 16.43 16.81
C SER A 284 21.15 16.11 17.91
N PRO A 285 20.27 15.11 17.70
CA PRO A 285 19.23 14.74 18.67
C PRO A 285 19.76 14.33 20.05
N THR A 286 21.03 13.92 20.14
CA THR A 286 21.65 13.47 21.40
C THR A 286 22.02 14.61 22.34
N LEU A 287 21.97 15.87 21.88
CA LEU A 287 22.28 17.05 22.70
C LEU A 287 21.11 17.47 23.61
N PHE A 288 19.91 16.94 23.35
CA PHE A 288 18.69 17.31 24.08
C PHE A 288 18.45 16.33 25.23
N ALA A 289 18.27 16.86 26.44
CA ALA A 289 18.09 16.06 27.65
C ALA A 289 16.67 15.45 27.74
N THR A 290 15.67 16.15 27.21
CA THR A 290 14.27 15.73 27.23
C THR A 290 13.68 15.63 25.82
N GLU A 291 12.57 14.90 25.70
CA GLU A 291 11.81 14.79 24.44
C GLU A 291 11.20 16.14 24.02
N GLU A 292 10.82 16.98 25.00
CA GLU A 292 10.30 18.33 24.75
C GLU A 292 11.38 19.26 24.21
N ASP A 293 12.59 19.24 24.80
CA ASP A 293 13.72 20.01 24.30
C ASP A 293 14.09 19.62 22.86
N LEU A 294 14.01 18.32 22.54
CA LEU A 294 14.26 17.82 21.19
C LEU A 294 13.24 18.38 20.18
N ILE A 295 11.96 18.40 20.54
CA ILE A 295 10.90 18.92 19.68
C ILE A 295 11.07 20.43 19.47
N ASN A 296 11.30 21.18 20.55
CA ASN A 296 11.51 22.63 20.47
C ASN A 296 12.75 22.97 19.64
N GLY A 297 13.87 22.28 19.88
CA GLY A 297 15.09 22.47 19.10
C GLY A 297 14.89 22.12 17.62
N TRP A 298 14.08 21.11 17.29
CA TRP A 298 13.76 20.79 15.90
C TRP A 298 12.94 21.91 15.24
N LEU A 299 11.94 22.45 15.94
CA LEU A 299 11.12 23.57 15.43
C LEU A 299 11.95 24.83 15.18
N GLU A 300 12.99 25.07 15.99
CA GLU A 300 13.92 26.19 15.80
C GLU A 300 14.89 25.95 14.63
N ALA A 301 15.27 24.69 14.37
CA ALA A 301 16.28 24.33 13.38
C ALA A 301 15.72 24.03 11.98
N ALA A 302 14.46 23.60 11.87
CA ALA A 302 13.86 23.23 10.60
C ALA A 302 13.60 24.49 9.74
N PRO A 303 14.14 24.57 8.51
CA PRO A 303 13.82 25.65 7.60
C PRO A 303 12.32 25.63 7.28
N HIS A 304 11.65 26.77 7.46
CA HIS A 304 10.25 26.97 7.07
C HIS A 304 10.04 26.76 5.56
#